data_AF-A0A946B1F7-F1
#
_entry.id   AF-A0A946B1F7-F1
#
_cell.length_a   1.000
_cell.length_b   1.000
_cell.length_c   1.000
_cell.angle_alpha   90.00
_cell.angle_beta   90.00
_cell.angle_gamma   90.00
#
_symmetry.space_group_name_H-M   'P 1'
#
loop_
_entity.id
_entity.type
_entity.pdbx_description
1 polymer ?
#
loop_
_entity_poly.entity_id
_entity_poly.type
_entity_poly.pdbx_seq_one_letter_code
_entity_poly.pdbx_strand_id
1 'polypeptide(L)'
;ADLAIIDKRRPRAGVSEVMNIIGDVADRHCILVDEIVDSAGTLCNAAVALKERGASGVSAYVSHGVLSGGAVARVAASPMEELVITDSIQATEAVRVAKNIRQIPIAKLLGEAVRRINVEESVSNLFD
;
A
#
# COMPACT_ATOMS: atom_id res chain seq x y z
N ALA A 1 17.13 13.34 -3.70
CA ALA A 1 16.85 11.90 -3.83
C ALA A 1 15.34 11.73 -3.72
N ASP A 2 14.72 10.98 -4.62
CA ASP A 2 13.26 10.85 -4.68
C ASP A 2 12.70 9.69 -3.85
N LEU A 3 13.60 8.93 -3.19
CA LEU A 3 13.26 7.86 -2.27
C LEU A 3 13.38 8.34 -0.82
N ALA A 4 12.36 8.04 -0.03
CA ALA A 4 12.40 8.15 1.42
C ALA A 4 12.15 6.78 2.06
N ILE A 5 12.77 6.53 3.20
CA ILE A 5 12.63 5.28 3.96
C ILE A 5 11.99 5.60 5.30
N ILE A 6 11.00 4.81 5.69
CA ILE A 6 10.37 4.90 7.00
C ILE A 6 10.94 3.81 7.89
N ASP A 7 11.83 4.20 8.80
CA ASP A 7 12.40 3.33 9.83
C ASP A 7 11.46 3.29 11.04
N LYS A 8 10.74 2.17 11.18
CA LYS A 8 9.82 1.91 12.27
C LYS A 8 10.57 1.26 13.43
N ARG A 9 10.75 2.01 14.53
CA ARG A 9 11.40 1.49 15.74
C ARG A 9 10.39 1.19 16.84
N ARG A 10 10.55 0.01 17.46
CA ARG A 10 9.84 -0.37 18.69
C ARG A 10 10.84 -0.46 19.84
N PRO A 11 10.93 0.56 20.70
CA PRO A 11 11.90 0.53 21.79
C PRO A 11 11.56 -0.53 22.85
N ARG A 12 10.28 -0.87 23.05
CA ARG A 12 9.80 -1.92 23.96
C ARG A 12 8.46 -2.49 23.47
N ALA A 13 8.11 -3.69 23.93
CA ALA A 13 6.78 -4.26 23.71
C ALA A 13 5.70 -3.33 24.33
N GLY A 14 4.65 -3.03 23.57
CA GLY A 14 3.52 -2.21 24.02
C GLY A 14 3.73 -0.68 23.96
N VAL A 15 4.88 -0.18 23.52
CA VAL A 15 5.11 1.26 23.33
C VAL A 15 4.73 1.67 21.91
N SER A 16 4.12 2.85 21.79
CA SER A 16 3.72 3.45 20.51
C SER A 16 4.92 3.57 19.56
N GLU A 17 4.66 3.32 18.28
CA GLU A 17 5.69 3.18 17.25
C GLU A 17 6.32 4.54 16.94
N VAL A 18 7.65 4.62 16.94
CA VAL A 18 8.36 5.83 16.48
C VAL A 18 8.70 5.63 15.01
N MET A 19 8.23 6.55 14.16
CA MET A 19 8.47 6.54 12.72
C MET A 19 9.54 7.57 12.38
N ASN A 20 10.74 7.11 12.02
CA ASN A 20 11.78 8.00 11.52
C ASN A 20 11.80 7.98 9.99
N ILE A 21 11.58 9.15 9.38
CA ILE A 21 11.65 9.30 7.92
C ILE A 21 13.07 9.72 7.55
N ILE A 22 13.73 8.91 6.72
CA ILE A 22 15.04 9.18 6.13
C ILE A 22 14.79 9.61 4.69
N GLY A 23 15.10 10.87 4.38
CA GLY A 23 14.78 11.50 3.09
C GLY A 23 13.98 12.79 3.27
N ASP A 24 13.92 13.61 2.22
CA ASP A 24 13.13 14.84 2.19
C ASP A 24 11.79 14.59 1.49
N VAL A 25 10.72 14.94 2.19
CA VAL A 25 9.32 14.70 1.78
C VAL A 25 8.50 15.98 1.77
N ALA A 26 9.07 17.11 2.17
CA ALA A 26 8.36 18.38 2.24
C ALA A 26 7.90 18.82 0.84
N ASP A 27 6.65 19.31 0.76
CA ASP A 27 5.99 19.78 -0.47
C ASP A 27 5.91 18.73 -1.60
N ARG A 28 6.10 17.44 -1.27
CA ARG A 28 6.05 16.33 -2.22
C ARG A 28 4.83 15.45 -1.97
N HIS A 29 4.29 14.88 -3.04
CA HIS A 29 3.31 13.81 -2.95
C HIS A 29 4.05 12.49 -2.71
N CYS A 30 3.84 11.88 -1.55
CA CYS A 30 4.51 10.64 -1.19
C CYS A 30 3.67 9.43 -1.60
N ILE A 31 4.31 8.47 -2.29
CA ILE A 31 3.71 7.19 -2.63
C ILE A 31 4.34 6.14 -1.72
N LEU A 32 3.55 5.58 -0.80
CA LEU A 32 3.92 4.42 -0.01
C LEU A 32 3.77 3.17 -0.88
N VAL A 33 4.80 2.32 -0.89
CA VAL A 33 4.81 1.06 -1.64
C VAL A 33 5.09 -0.08 -0.66
N ASP A 34 4.27 -1.12 -0.71
CA ASP A 34 4.37 -2.31 0.15
C ASP A 34 3.87 -3.53 -0.62
N GLU A 35 4.26 -4.75 -0.26
CA GLU A 35 3.71 -5.95 -0.90
C GLU A 35 2.33 -6.33 -0.34
N ILE A 36 2.11 -6.14 0.97
CA ILE A 36 0.91 -6.63 1.66
C ILE A 36 0.43 -5.68 2.75
N VAL A 37 -0.88 -5.51 2.84
CA VAL A 37 -1.51 -4.76 3.93
C VAL A 37 -2.52 -5.63 4.66
N ASP A 38 -2.22 -5.92 5.93
CA ASP A 38 -3.11 -6.64 6.83
C ASP A 38 -3.96 -5.70 7.68
N SER A 39 -3.45 -5.25 8.83
CA SER A 39 -4.21 -4.34 9.69
C SER A 39 -4.25 -2.89 9.18
N ALA A 40 -3.44 -2.52 8.19
CA ALA A 40 -3.22 -1.12 7.75
C ALA A 40 -2.63 -0.16 8.81
N GLY A 41 -2.26 -0.63 10.00
CA GLY A 41 -1.67 0.20 11.05
C GLY A 41 -0.37 0.88 10.62
N THR A 42 0.56 0.12 10.04
CA THR A 42 1.85 0.64 9.57
C THR A 42 1.68 1.72 8.50
N LEU A 43 0.84 1.48 7.48
CA LEU A 43 0.60 2.45 6.40
C LEU A 43 -0.07 3.72 6.90
N CYS A 44 -1.06 3.61 7.80
CA CYS A 44 -1.74 4.79 8.33
C CYS A 44 -0.81 5.63 9.22
N ASN A 45 0.02 4.99 10.05
CA ASN A 45 1.03 5.68 10.86
C ASN A 45 2.09 6.35 9.98
N ALA A 46 2.51 5.68 8.91
CA ALA A 46 3.41 6.25 7.91
C ALA A 46 2.80 7.49 7.23
N ALA A 47 1.53 7.42 6.82
CA ALA A 47 0.84 8.54 6.21
C ALA A 47 0.74 9.75 7.16
N VAL A 48 0.44 9.52 8.44
CA VAL A 48 0.48 10.58 9.46
C VAL A 48 1.86 11.21 9.56
N ALA A 49 2.91 10.40 9.74
CA ALA A 49 4.28 10.90 9.87
C ALA A 49 4.75 11.69 8.64
N LEU A 50 4.37 11.26 7.43
CA LEU A 50 4.68 11.98 6.19
C LEU A 50 3.99 13.34 6.12
N LYS A 51 2.70 13.40 6.47
CA LYS A 51 1.95 14.67 6.51
C LYS A 51 2.51 15.62 7.55
N GLU A 52 2.89 15.12 8.72
CA GLU A 52 3.54 15.93 9.79
C GLU A 52 4.90 16.49 9.35
N ARG A 53 5.59 15.82 8.41
CA ARG A 53 6.84 16.31 7.80
C ARG A 53 6.63 17.17 6.55
N GLY A 54 5.40 17.59 6.26
CA GLY A 54 5.11 18.54 5.19
C GLY A 54 4.85 17.91 3.82
N ALA A 55 4.59 16.61 3.73
CA ALA A 55 4.15 16.00 2.47
C ALA A 55 2.85 16.67 1.97
N SER A 56 2.81 17.03 0.68
CA SER A 56 1.64 17.66 0.05
C SER A 56 0.45 16.70 -0.01
N GLY A 57 0.73 15.41 -0.26
CA GLY A 57 -0.25 14.32 -0.36
C GLY A 57 0.39 12.98 -0.01
N VAL A 58 -0.44 11.99 0.36
CA VAL A 58 0.02 10.62 0.61
C VAL A 58 -0.94 9.62 -0.01
N SER A 59 -0.42 8.72 -0.84
CA SER A 59 -1.15 7.57 -1.39
C SER A 59 -0.37 6.30 -1.12
N ALA A 60 -1.03 5.14 -1.08
CA ALA A 60 -0.37 3.85 -0.94
C ALA A 60 -0.73 2.91 -2.09
N TYR A 61 0.25 2.15 -2.57
CA TYR A 61 0.11 1.13 -3.60
C TYR A 61 0.63 -0.19 -3.04
N VAL A 62 -0.26 -1.18 -2.94
CA VAL A 62 0.03 -2.44 -2.26
C VAL A 62 -0.50 -3.62 -3.06
N SER A 63 0.33 -4.63 -3.33
CA SER A 63 -0.12 -5.77 -4.14
C SER A 63 -1.29 -6.51 -3.49
N HIS A 64 -1.17 -6.86 -2.20
CA HIS A 64 -2.11 -7.73 -1.51
C HIS A 64 -2.86 -6.99 -0.39
N GLY A 65 -4.16 -6.72 -0.59
CA GLY A 65 -5.03 -6.14 0.43
C GLY A 65 -5.73 -7.19 1.29
N VAL A 66 -5.09 -7.67 2.36
CA VAL A 66 -5.73 -8.58 3.34
C VAL A 66 -6.78 -7.83 4.17
N LEU A 67 -6.45 -6.61 4.62
CA LEU A 67 -7.38 -5.67 5.25
C LEU A 67 -8.23 -6.28 6.38
N SER A 68 -7.60 -6.98 7.31
CA SER A 68 -8.29 -7.66 8.40
C SER A 68 -8.77 -6.72 9.52
N GLY A 69 -9.79 -7.17 10.26
CA GLY A 69 -10.36 -6.43 11.38
C GLY A 69 -10.85 -5.03 10.99
N GLY A 70 -10.42 -4.02 11.75
CA GLY A 70 -10.79 -2.62 11.50
C GLY A 70 -9.97 -1.90 10.43
N ALA A 71 -9.22 -2.61 9.58
CA ALA A 71 -8.29 -2.01 8.61
C ALA A 71 -8.96 -1.03 7.64
N VAL A 72 -10.11 -1.40 7.06
CA VAL A 72 -10.83 -0.53 6.11
C VAL A 72 -11.25 0.79 6.76
N ALA A 73 -11.83 0.71 7.97
CA ALA A 73 -12.21 1.90 8.73
C ALA A 73 -11.00 2.76 9.08
N ARG A 74 -9.85 2.13 9.40
CA ARG A 74 -8.59 2.83 9.68
C ARG A 74 -8.07 3.59 8.46
N VAL A 75 -8.11 2.97 7.28
CA VAL A 75 -7.73 3.62 6.02
C VAL A 75 -8.67 4.79 5.72
N ALA A 76 -9.98 4.59 5.88
CA ALA A 76 -10.97 5.64 5.65
C ALA A 76 -10.81 6.86 6.58
N ALA A 77 -10.33 6.65 7.80
CA ALA A 77 -10.06 7.71 8.77
C ALA A 77 -8.62 8.26 8.72
N SER A 78 -7.75 7.69 7.89
CA SER A 78 -6.34 8.09 7.77
C SER A 78 -6.20 9.34 6.90
N PRO A 79 -5.04 10.04 6.96
CA PRO A 79 -4.78 11.18 6.07
C PRO A 79 -4.36 10.77 4.65
N MET A 80 -4.45 9.48 4.31
CA MET A 80 -4.15 8.96 2.99
C MET A 80 -5.26 9.29 2.00
N GLU A 81 -4.89 9.79 0.83
CA GLU A 81 -5.82 10.15 -0.25
C GLU A 81 -6.41 8.92 -0.92
N GLU A 82 -5.58 7.91 -1.21
CA GLU A 82 -6.03 6.61 -1.71
C GLU A 82 -5.09 5.48 -1.26
N LEU A 83 -5.71 4.33 -0.94
CA LEU A 83 -5.05 3.03 -0.91
C LEU A 83 -5.44 2.26 -2.18
N VAL A 84 -4.45 1.94 -2.98
CA VAL A 84 -4.60 1.16 -4.21
C VAL A 84 -4.11 -0.26 -3.94
N ILE A 85 -4.97 -1.23 -4.19
CA ILE A 85 -4.66 -2.66 -4.06
C ILE A 85 -4.98 -3.42 -5.34
N THR A 86 -4.43 -4.62 -5.51
CA THR A 86 -4.91 -5.51 -6.58
C THR A 86 -6.15 -6.31 -6.16
N ASP A 87 -6.81 -6.94 -7.12
CA ASP A 87 -7.86 -7.94 -6.86
C ASP A 87 -7.31 -9.35 -6.58
N SER A 88 -6.02 -9.49 -6.20
CA SER A 88 -5.42 -10.78 -5.79
C SER A 88 -6.13 -11.43 -4.60
N ILE A 89 -6.82 -10.61 -3.79
CA ILE A 89 -7.68 -11.05 -2.69
C ILE A 89 -9.08 -10.49 -2.95
N GLN A 90 -10.09 -11.35 -2.85
CA GLN A 90 -11.48 -10.98 -3.07
C GLN A 90 -11.91 -9.84 -2.12
N ALA A 91 -12.40 -8.74 -2.68
CA ALA A 91 -12.90 -7.62 -1.89
C ALA A 91 -14.10 -8.01 -1.03
N THR A 92 -14.00 -7.69 0.26
CA THR A 92 -15.16 -7.65 1.17
C THR A 92 -16.08 -6.48 0.83
N GLU A 93 -17.31 -6.48 1.34
CA GLU A 93 -18.23 -5.36 1.13
C GLU A 93 -17.68 -4.05 1.68
N ALA A 94 -16.98 -4.08 2.82
CA ALA A 94 -16.33 -2.92 3.39
C ALA A 94 -15.31 -2.29 2.42
N VAL A 95 -14.52 -3.11 1.71
CA VAL A 95 -13.58 -2.64 0.68
C VAL A 95 -14.34 -2.02 -0.50
N ARG A 96 -15.44 -2.66 -0.95
CA ARG A 96 -16.23 -2.18 -2.11
C ARG A 96 -16.88 -0.81 -1.88
N VAL A 97 -17.32 -0.54 -0.65
CA VAL A 97 -17.99 0.74 -0.31
C VAL A 97 -17.03 1.81 0.19
N ALA A 98 -15.75 1.48 0.42
CA ALA A 98 -14.75 2.44 0.86
C ALA A 98 -14.43 3.43 -0.27
N LYS A 99 -14.50 4.73 0.03
CA LYS A 99 -14.30 5.79 -0.97
C LYS A 99 -12.84 6.00 -1.37
N ASN A 100 -11.91 5.65 -0.48
CA ASN A 100 -10.47 5.85 -0.65
C ASN A 100 -9.71 4.52 -0.78
N ILE A 101 -10.40 3.42 -1.11
CA ILE A 101 -9.75 2.16 -1.47
C ILE A 101 -10.14 1.80 -2.90
N ARG A 102 -9.14 1.61 -3.77
CA ARG A 102 -9.34 1.27 -5.18
C ARG A 102 -8.68 -0.05 -5.50
N GLN A 103 -9.41 -0.94 -6.18
CA GLN A 103 -8.87 -2.20 -6.68
C GLN A 103 -8.45 -2.11 -8.15
N ILE A 104 -7.30 -2.69 -8.48
CA ILE A 104 -6.80 -2.87 -9.85
C ILE A 104 -6.87 -4.36 -10.21
N PRO A 105 -7.53 -4.71 -11.33
CA PRO A 105 -7.62 -6.10 -11.75
C PRO A 105 -6.29 -6.62 -12.29
N ILE A 106 -5.86 -7.80 -11.82
CA ILE A 106 -4.65 -8.49 -12.30
C ILE A 106 -4.97 -9.72 -13.17
N ALA A 107 -6.25 -9.98 -13.47
CA ALA A 107 -6.69 -11.11 -14.30
C ALA A 107 -5.98 -11.16 -15.67
N LYS A 108 -5.75 -10.02 -16.32
CA LYS A 108 -5.03 -9.97 -17.62
C LYS A 108 -3.57 -10.41 -17.49
N LEU A 109 -2.88 -9.95 -16.45
CA LEU A 109 -1.48 -10.32 -16.16
C LEU A 109 -1.37 -11.83 -15.89
N LEU A 110 -2.25 -12.36 -15.03
CA LEU A 110 -2.28 -13.78 -14.70
C LEU A 110 -2.66 -14.64 -15.91
N GLY A 111 -3.67 -14.23 -16.68
CA GLY A 111 -4.10 -14.94 -17.88
C GLY A 111 -3.00 -15.03 -18.94
N GLU A 112 -2.24 -13.95 -19.12
CA GLU A 112 -1.10 -13.95 -20.03
C GLU A 112 0.06 -14.82 -19.54
N ALA A 113 0.32 -14.83 -18.22
CA ALA A 113 1.31 -15.74 -17.64
C ALA A 113 0.94 -17.22 -17.88
N VAL A 114 -0.33 -17.58 -17.65
CA VAL A 114 -0.85 -18.94 -17.92
C VAL A 114 -0.73 -19.28 -19.41
N ARG A 115 -1.11 -18.35 -20.30
CA ARG A 115 -0.99 -18.56 -21.75
C ARG A 115 0.46 -18.86 -22.15
N ARG A 116 1.41 -18.02 -21.70
CA ARG A 116 2.84 -18.16 -22.02
C ARG A 116 3.41 -19.49 -21.55
N ILE A 117 3.09 -19.90 -20.33
CA ILE A 117 3.48 -21.22 -19.82
C ILE A 117 2.95 -22.35 -20.71
N ASN A 118 1.69 -22.26 -21.13
CA ASN A 118 1.06 -23.28 -21.97
C ASN A 118 1.66 -23.35 -23.39
N VAL A 119 2.13 -22.23 -23.94
CA VAL A 119 2.73 -22.17 -25.29
C VAL A 119 4.26 -22.10 -25.27
N GLU A 120 4.89 -22.37 -24.13
CA GLU A 120 6.35 -22.35 -23.92
C GLU A 120 7.02 -21.02 -24.29
N GLU A 121 6.29 -19.90 -24.15
CA GLU A 121 6.83 -18.56 -24.32
C GLU A 121 7.45 -18.03 -23.02
N SER A 122 8.43 -17.14 -23.16
CA SER A 122 9.08 -16.48 -22.01
C SER A 122 8.08 -15.68 -21.18
N VAL A 123 7.97 -16.02 -19.89
CA VAL A 123 7.22 -15.26 -18.88
C VAL A 123 7.98 -13.99 -18.46
N SER A 124 9.31 -13.95 -18.64
CA SER A 124 10.15 -12.81 -18.25
C SER A 124 9.73 -11.50 -18.93
N ASN A 125 9.10 -11.57 -20.10
CA ASN A 125 8.59 -10.40 -20.82
C ASN A 125 7.35 -9.74 -20.15
N LEU A 126 6.88 -10.25 -19.01
CA LEU A 126 5.80 -9.65 -18.21
C LEU A 126 6.30 -8.70 -17.12
N PHE A 127 7.62 -8.61 -16.91
CA PHE A 127 8.21 -7.83 -15.83
C PHE A 127 8.68 -6.43 -16.26
N ASP A 128 8.56 -6.09 -17.54
CA ASP A 128 8.87 -4.80 -18.17
C ASP A 128 7.61 -4.19 -18.82
#